data_AF-B7C964-F1
#
_entry.id   AF-B7C964-F1
#
_cell.length_a   1.000
_cell.length_b   1.000
_cell.length_c   1.000
_cell.angle_alpha   90.00
_cell.angle_beta   90.00
_cell.angle_gamma   90.00
#
_symmetry.space_group_name_H-M   'P 1'
#
loop_
_entity.id
_entity.type
_entity.pdbx_description
1 polymer ?
#
loop_
_entity_poly.entity_id
_entity_poly.type
_entity_poly.pdbx_seq_one_letter_code
_entity_poly.pdbx_strand_id
1 'polypeptide(L)' 'MNEVSNKFLNKVSLLIEEAKKNVKTAVNIAMVYTYFEIGRMIIEEEQNGDNRAKYGKYII' A
#
# COMPACT_ATOMS: atom_id res chain seq x y z
N MET A 1 -14.96 38.72 -19.75
CA MET A 1 -14.38 37.73 -18.83
C MET A 1 -15.09 36.41 -19.14
N ASN A 2 -14.40 35.39 -19.67
CA ASN A 2 -15.06 34.14 -20.04
C ASN A 2 -15.36 33.33 -18.79
N GLU A 3 -16.65 33.15 -18.47
CA GLU A 3 -17.07 32.28 -17.38
C GLU A 3 -16.73 30.82 -17.73
N VAL A 4 -15.93 30.20 -16.88
CA VAL A 4 -15.61 28.78 -17.01
C VAL A 4 -16.86 27.97 -16.69
N SER A 5 -17.28 27.10 -17.60
CA SER A 5 -18.47 26.27 -17.42
C SER A 5 -18.33 25.33 -16.22
N ASN A 6 -19.33 25.30 -15.33
CA ASN A 6 -19.41 24.34 -14.22
C ASN A 6 -19.28 22.88 -14.69
N LYS A 7 -19.76 22.55 -15.90
CA LYS A 7 -19.61 21.21 -16.48
C LYS A 7 -18.14 20.86 -16.76
N PHE A 8 -17.35 21.85 -17.17
CA PHE A 8 -15.91 21.67 -17.38
C PHE A 8 -15.19 21.45 -16.05
N LEU A 9 -15.46 22.28 -15.04
CA LEU A 9 -14.86 22.14 -13.71
C LEU A 9 -15.19 20.79 -13.06
N ASN A 10 -16.44 20.31 -13.20
CA ASN A 10 -16.84 19.00 -12.70
C ASN A 10 -16.08 17.86 -13.38
N LYS A 11 -15.85 17.93 -14.70
CA LYS A 11 -15.04 16.93 -15.42
C LYS A 11 -13.59 16.92 -14.92
N VAL A 12 -12.99 18.10 -14.72
CA VAL A 12 -11.63 18.21 -14.19
C VAL A 12 -11.55 17.61 -12.78
N SER A 13 -12.53 17.92 -11.92
CA SER A 13 -12.61 17.35 -10.57
C SER A 13 -12.70 15.81 -10.58
N LEU A 14 -13.56 15.25 -11.45
CA LEU A 14 -13.69 13.80 -11.60
C LEU A 14 -12.38 13.12 -12.02
N LEU A 15 -11.65 13.72 -12.97
CA LEU A 15 -10.35 13.20 -13.40
C LEU A 15 -9.33 13.18 -12.26
N ILE A 16 -9.30 14.23 -11.43
CA ILE A 16 -8.42 14.30 -10.26
C ILE A 16 -8.80 13.23 -9.22
N GLU A 17 -10.09 13.04 -8.95
CA GLU A 17 -10.54 12.04 -7.98
C GLU A 17 -10.26 10.60 -8.45
N GLU A 18 -10.43 10.32 -9.74
CA GLU A 18 -10.05 9.04 -10.32
C GLU A 18 -8.54 8.78 -10.22
N ALA A 19 -7.72 9.78 -10.55
CA ALA A 19 -6.27 9.67 -10.41
C ALA A 19 -5.85 9.38 -8.96
N LYS A 20 -6.43 10.10 -7.98
CA LYS A 20 -6.17 9.85 -6.55
C LYS A 20 -6.57 8.44 -6.14
N LYS A 21 -7.71 7.94 -6.61
CA LYS A 21 -8.16 6.57 -6.33
C LYS A 21 -7.15 5.55 -6.85
N ASN A 22 -6.68 5.73 -8.08
CA ASN A 22 -5.71 4.84 -8.71
C ASN A 22 -4.36 4.84 -7.97
N VAL A 23 -3.88 6.02 -7.57
CA VAL A 23 -2.66 6.15 -6.75
C VAL A 23 -2.80 5.41 -5.42
N LYS A 24 -3.91 5.60 -4.70
CA LYS A 24 -4.17 4.89 -3.44
C LYS A 24 -4.17 3.38 -3.63
N THR A 25 -4.81 2.88 -4.68
CA THR A 25 -4.82 1.45 -4.99
C THR A 25 -3.41 0.92 -5.26
N ALA A 26 -2.61 1.61 -6.07
CA ALA A 26 -1.24 1.21 -6.38
C ALA A 26 -0.37 1.18 -5.11
N VAL A 27 -0.47 2.19 -4.25
CA VAL A 27 0.26 2.25 -2.97
C VAL A 27 -0.16 1.09 -2.06
N ASN A 28 -1.46 0.83 -1.92
CA ASN A 28 -1.95 -0.26 -1.08
C ASN A 28 -1.44 -1.63 -1.54
N ILE A 29 -1.41 -1.87 -2.86
CA ILE A 29 -0.86 -3.10 -3.43
C ILE A 29 0.64 -3.21 -3.12
N ALA A 30 1.40 -2.14 -3.34
CA ALA A 30 2.83 -2.11 -3.02
C ALA A 30 3.09 -2.39 -1.53
N MET A 31 2.26 -1.85 -0.64
CA MET A 31 2.36 -2.11 0.80
C MET A 31 2.12 -3.59 1.15
N VAL A 32 1.07 -4.21 0.58
CA VAL A 32 0.77 -5.64 0.84
C VAL A 32 1.96 -6.53 0.43
N TYR A 33 2.51 -6.32 -0.77
CA TYR A 33 3.69 -7.06 -1.21
C TYR A 33 4.90 -6.80 -0.30
N THR A 34 5.13 -5.54 0.07
CA THR A 34 6.25 -5.18 0.96
C THR A 34 6.13 -5.88 2.31
N TYR A 35 4.95 -5.91 2.92
CA TYR A 35 4.73 -6.58 4.20
C TYR A 35 4.88 -8.10 4.09
N PHE A 36 4.42 -8.70 2.99
CA PHE A 36 4.63 -10.11 2.73
C PHE A 36 6.12 -10.46 2.63
N GLU A 37 6.88 -9.69 1.84
CA GLU A 37 8.32 -9.89 1.66
C GLU A 37 9.09 -9.72 2.97
N ILE A 38 8.77 -8.68 3.76
CA ILE A 38 9.35 -8.50 5.10
C ILE A 38 9.06 -9.72 5.99
N GLY A 39 7.81 -10.21 5.99
CA GLY A 39 7.44 -11.41 6.75
C GLY A 39 8.22 -12.65 6.30
N ARG A 40 8.37 -12.86 4.99
CA ARG A 40 9.14 -13.97 4.43
C ARG A 40 10.60 -13.88 4.86
N MET A 41 11.23 -12.72 4.73
CA MET A 41 12.62 -12.51 5.13
C MET A 41 12.83 -12.79 6.63
N ILE A 42 11.90 -12.36 7.49
CA ILE A 42 11.97 -12.67 8.93
C ILE A 42 11.90 -14.19 9.18
N ILE A 43 11.03 -14.91 8.47
CA ILE A 43 10.95 -16.37 8.60
C ILE A 43 12.24 -17.03 8.11
N GLU A 44 12.74 -16.63 6.94
CA GLU A 44 13.96 -17.18 6.34
C GLU A 44 15.19 -16.94 7.24
N GLU A 45 15.40 -15.72 7.72
CA GLU A 45 16.58 -15.34 8.51
C GLU A 45 16.48 -15.71 10.00
N GLU A 46 15.34 -15.44 10.64
CA GLU A 46 15.19 -15.53 12.10
C GLU A 46 14.53 -16.83 12.58
N GLN A 47 13.70 -17.48 11.75
CA GLN A 47 13.08 -18.77 12.07
C GLN A 47 13.90 -19.95 11.56
N ASN A 48 14.60 -19.83 10.43
CA ASN A 48 15.34 -20.94 9.80
C ASN A 48 14.52 -22.23 9.65
N GLY A 49 13.19 -22.13 9.46
CA GLY A 49 12.27 -23.27 9.38
C GLY A 49 11.77 -23.84 10.71
N ASP A 50 12.16 -23.29 11.86
CA ASP A 50 11.54 -23.62 13.15
C ASP A 50 10.14 -22.98 13.27
N ASN A 51 9.25 -23.60 14.06
CA ASN A 51 7.91 -23.07 14.36
C ASN A 51 7.89 -21.67 15.03
N ARG A 52 9.03 -21.14 15.50
CA ARG A 52 9.12 -19.83 16.19
C ARG A 52 10.50 -19.19 16.00
N ALA A 53 10.50 -17.88 15.75
CA ALA A 53 11.72 -17.09 15.57
C ALA A 53 12.57 -17.06 16.84
N LYS A 54 13.88 -17.01 16.69
CA LYS A 54 14.82 -16.94 17.83
C LYS A 54 14.46 -15.82 18.80
N TYR A 55 14.18 -14.61 18.30
CA TYR A 55 13.77 -13.49 19.15
C TYR A 55 12.44 -13.74 19.88
N GLY A 56 11.52 -14.48 19.27
CA GLY A 56 10.25 -14.85 19.87
C GLY A 56 10.40 -15.82 21.04
N LYS A 57 11.45 -16.64 21.10
CA LYS A 57 11.70 -17.59 22.21
C LYS A 57 11.97 -16.87 23.55
N TYR A 58 12.36 -15.58 23.52
CA TYR A 58 12.64 -14.78 24.72
C TYR A 58 11.42 -14.10 25.34
N ILE A 59 10.28 -14.06 24.65
CA ILE A 59 9.03 -13.53 25.19
C ILE A 59 8.19 -14.74 25.64
N ILE A 60 8.15 -14.99 26.96
CA ILE A 60 7.32 -16.00 27.64
C ILE A 60 6.14 -15.28 28.30
#